data_AF-A0A6M7UQW1-F1
#
_entry.id   AF-A0A6M7UQW1-F1
#
_cell.length_a   1.000
_cell.length_b   1.000
_cell.length_c   1.000
_cell.angle_alpha   90.00
_cell.angle_beta   90.00
_cell.angle_gamma   90.00
#
_symmetry.space_group_name_H-M   'P 1'
#
loop_
_entity.id
_entity.type
_entity.pdbx_description
1 polymer ?
#
loop_
_entity_poly.entity_id
_entity_poly.type
_entity_poly.pdbx_seq_one_letter_code
_entity_poly.pdbx_strand_id
1 'polypeptide(L)'
;MQEFEAALMDRYVAFNIAVAVAGITMSGYLAQRMRPGFLLGTLGFALATALALFVAAAATWLAAAFMTPGLAGRSWAVPLGAVAWSFATGVEFATLGISVGMLAYLVLRLRFPARQAQS
;
A
#
# COMPACT_ATOMS: atom_id res chain seq x y z
N MET A 1 10.36 -16.52 -11.21
CA MET A 1 8.96 -16.06 -11.12
C MET A 1 8.13 -17.06 -10.33
N GLN A 2 8.01 -18.31 -10.79
CA GLN A 2 7.29 -19.38 -10.07
C GLN A 2 7.77 -19.60 -8.61
N GLU A 3 9.08 -19.60 -8.35
CA GLU A 3 9.60 -19.76 -6.97
C GLU A 3 9.22 -18.60 -6.05
N PHE A 4 9.19 -17.38 -6.60
CA PHE A 4 8.80 -16.18 -5.85
C PHE A 4 7.29 -16.14 -5.60
N GLU A 5 6.49 -16.46 -6.62
CA GLU A 5 5.02 -16.55 -6.51
C GLU A 5 4.61 -17.62 -5.50
N ALA A 6 5.27 -18.78 -5.50
CA ALA A 6 5.04 -19.84 -4.53
C ALA A 6 5.38 -19.40 -3.10
N ALA A 7 6.52 -18.72 -2.90
CA ALA A 7 6.92 -18.18 -1.60
C ALA A 7 5.98 -17.07 -1.09
N LEU A 8 5.47 -16.23 -2.00
CA LEU A 8 4.47 -15.20 -1.67
C LEU A 8 3.10 -15.80 -1.38
N MET A 9 2.69 -16.86 -2.09
CA MET A 9 1.44 -17.57 -1.85
C MET A 9 1.44 -18.26 -0.49
N ASP A 10 2.55 -18.90 -0.12
CA ASP A 10 2.72 -19.53 1.20
C ASP A 10 2.61 -18.52 2.35
N ARG A 11 3.02 -17.27 2.10
CA ARG A 11 2.95 -16.16 3.07
C ARG A 11 1.89 -15.11 2.73
N TYR A 12 0.92 -15.44 1.89
CA TYR A 12 -0.01 -14.47 1.30
C TYR A 12 -0.78 -13.68 2.35
N VAL A 13 -1.26 -14.37 3.39
CA VAL A 13 -2.00 -13.76 4.50
C VAL A 13 -1.11 -12.82 5.29
N ALA A 14 0.09 -13.25 5.67
CA ALA A 14 1.03 -12.44 6.43
C ALA A 14 1.47 -11.19 5.64
N PHE A 15 1.70 -11.34 4.33
CA PHE A 15 2.04 -10.24 3.44
C PHE A 15 0.92 -9.20 3.36
N ASN A 16 -0.33 -9.64 3.17
CA ASN A 16 -1.48 -8.73 3.14
C ASN A 16 -1.72 -8.03 4.48
N ILE A 17 -1.51 -8.72 5.61
CA ILE A 17 -1.58 -8.10 6.93
C ILE A 17 -0.51 -7.01 7.07
N ALA A 18 0.73 -7.28 6.65
CA ALA A 18 1.80 -6.29 6.71
C ALA A 18 1.48 -5.05 5.86
N VAL A 19 1.00 -5.25 4.63
CA VAL A 19 0.58 -4.14 3.75
C VAL A 19 -0.62 -3.39 4.33
N ALA A 20 -1.60 -4.11 4.92
CA ALA A 20 -2.75 -3.48 5.57
C ALA A 20 -2.31 -2.59 6.74
N VAL A 21 -1.46 -3.09 7.64
CA VAL A 21 -0.97 -2.32 8.80
C VAL A 21 -0.20 -1.07 8.36
N ALA A 22 0.70 -1.21 7.40
CA ALA A 22 1.44 -0.07 6.83
C ALA A 22 0.50 0.93 6.15
N GLY A 23 -0.45 0.45 5.35
CA GLY A 23 -1.47 1.24 4.67
C GLY A 23 -2.35 2.02 5.64
N ILE A 24 -2.92 1.35 6.66
CA ILE A 24 -3.74 1.98 7.71
C ILE A 24 -2.96 3.07 8.43
N THR A 25 -1.70 2.80 8.80
CA THR A 25 -0.86 3.76 9.53
C THR A 25 -0.60 5.01 8.71
N MET A 26 -0.20 4.85 7.43
CA MET A 26 0.07 5.96 6.52
C MET A 26 -1.19 6.74 6.15
N SER A 27 -2.28 6.04 5.84
CA SER A 27 -3.58 6.64 5.55
C SER A 27 -4.14 7.38 6.76
N GLY A 28 -3.97 6.84 7.97
CA GLY A 28 -4.37 7.51 9.21
C GLY A 28 -3.56 8.76 9.48
N TYR A 29 -2.25 8.70 9.30
CA TYR A 29 -1.38 9.88 9.39
C TYR A 29 -1.78 10.96 8.38
N LEU A 30 -2.04 10.57 7.12
CA LEU A 30 -2.49 11.49 6.07
C LEU A 30 -3.85 12.11 6.41
N ALA A 31 -4.80 11.31 6.88
CA ALA A 31 -6.14 11.77 7.26
C ALA A 31 -6.11 12.79 8.42
N GLN A 32 -5.19 12.63 9.38
CA GLN A 32 -5.02 13.58 10.48
C GLN A 32 -4.42 14.92 10.03
N ARG A 33 -3.53 14.90 9.03
CA ARG A 33 -2.79 16.09 8.60
C ARG A 33 -3.56 16.94 7.58
N MET A 34 -4.51 16.35 6.86
CA MET A 34 -5.31 17.07 5.87
C MET A 34 -6.54 17.72 6.50
N ARG A 35 -6.71 19.03 6.28
CA ARG A 35 -7.90 19.78 6.73
C ARG A 35 -9.18 19.23 6.06
N PRO A 36 -10.32 19.20 6.75
CA PRO A 36 -11.59 18.75 6.18
C PRO A 36 -12.09 19.76 5.13
N GLY A 37 -12.48 19.25 3.96
CA GLY A 37 -13.01 20.00 2.82
C GLY A 37 -13.21 19.08 1.62
N PHE A 38 -14.27 19.27 0.83
CA PHE A 38 -14.68 18.32 -0.22
C PHE A 38 -13.62 18.09 -1.30
N LEU A 39 -12.99 19.17 -1.81
CA LEU A 39 -11.87 19.10 -2.78
C LEU A 39 -10.62 18.44 -2.20
N LEU A 40 -10.31 18.73 -0.93
CA LEU A 40 -9.24 18.05 -0.19
C LEU A 40 -9.59 16.60 0.10
N GLY A 41 -10.89 16.27 0.12
CA GLY A 41 -11.50 14.93 0.17
C GLY A 41 -10.95 14.02 -0.91
N THR A 42 -11.26 14.41 -2.15
CA THR A 42 -10.88 13.68 -3.36
C THR A 42 -9.37 13.64 -3.57
N LEU A 43 -8.67 14.76 -3.35
CA LEU A 43 -7.20 14.81 -3.44
C LEU A 43 -6.54 13.91 -2.39
N GLY A 44 -7.05 13.92 -1.17
CA GLY A 44 -6.53 13.08 -0.09
C GLY A 44 -6.80 11.60 -0.33
N PHE A 45 -7.94 11.24 -0.93
CA PHE A 45 -8.22 9.88 -1.36
C PHE A 45 -7.25 9.43 -2.46
N ALA A 46 -7.03 10.26 -3.49
CA ALA A 46 -6.05 9.97 -4.54
C ALA A 46 -4.63 9.78 -3.98
N LEU A 47 -4.22 10.62 -3.03
CA LEU A 47 -2.94 10.47 -2.31
C LEU A 47 -2.89 9.19 -1.47
N ALA A 48 -3.98 8.84 -0.78
CA ALA A 48 -4.06 7.59 -0.02
C ALA A 48 -3.96 6.36 -0.92
N THR A 49 -4.60 6.38 -2.09
CA THR A 49 -4.47 5.33 -3.11
C THR A 49 -3.03 5.23 -3.61
N ALA A 50 -2.42 6.35 -3.99
CA ALA A 50 -1.03 6.37 -4.47
C ALA A 50 -0.05 5.84 -3.42
N LEU A 51 -0.25 6.19 -2.14
CA LEU A 51 0.53 5.66 -1.02
C LEU A 51 0.31 4.17 -0.82
N ALA A 52 -0.92 3.67 -0.87
CA ALA A 52 -1.21 2.25 -0.72
C ALA A 52 -0.58 1.43 -1.85
N LEU A 53 -0.65 1.91 -3.08
CA LEU A 53 0.02 1.30 -4.24
C LEU A 53 1.55 1.31 -4.08
N PHE A 54 2.11 2.41 -3.59
CA PHE A 54 3.55 2.51 -3.32
C PHE A 54 4.00 1.54 -2.21
N VAL A 55 3.23 1.43 -1.12
CA VAL A 55 3.50 0.48 -0.03
C VAL A 55 3.47 -0.95 -0.54
N ALA A 56 2.47 -1.31 -1.36
CA ALA A 56 2.37 -2.62 -1.97
C ALA A 56 3.57 -2.93 -2.89
N ALA A 57 3.95 -1.98 -3.75
CA ALA A 57 5.10 -2.13 -4.63
C ALA A 57 6.42 -2.28 -3.85
N ALA A 58 6.64 -1.43 -2.83
CA ALA A 58 7.83 -1.50 -1.98
C ALA A 58 7.90 -2.80 -1.18
N ALA A 59 6.78 -3.24 -0.60
CA ALA A 59 6.70 -4.51 0.13
C ALA A 59 7.01 -5.71 -0.79
N THR A 60 6.51 -5.68 -2.02
CA THR A 60 6.75 -6.74 -3.02
C THR A 60 8.22 -6.77 -3.45
N TRP A 61 8.82 -5.60 -3.69
CA TRP A 61 10.23 -5.50 -4.03
C TRP A 61 11.13 -5.99 -2.88
N LEU A 62 10.82 -5.61 -1.64
CA LEU A 62 11.53 -6.09 -0.44
C LEU A 62 11.38 -7.61 -0.29
N ALA A 63 10.17 -8.15 -0.42
CA ALA A 63 9.94 -9.59 -0.36
C ALA A 63 10.75 -10.33 -1.44
N ALA A 64 10.79 -9.81 -2.68
CA ALA A 64 11.58 -10.37 -3.76
C ALA A 64 13.08 -10.36 -3.45
N ALA A 65 13.57 -9.27 -2.84
CA ALA A 65 14.97 -9.14 -2.46
C ALA A 65 15.41 -10.11 -1.37
N PHE A 66 14.55 -10.35 -0.37
CA PHE A 66 14.87 -11.26 0.73
C PHE A 66 14.63 -12.74 0.42
N MET A 67 13.58 -13.06 -0.34
CA MET A 67 13.20 -14.46 -0.62
C MET A 67 13.94 -15.02 -1.83
N THR A 68 14.38 -14.17 -2.76
CA THR A 68 15.03 -14.57 -4.01
C THR A 68 16.17 -13.60 -4.35
N PRO A 69 17.37 -13.78 -3.75
CA PRO A 69 18.50 -12.86 -3.91
C PRO A 69 18.92 -12.66 -5.38
N GLY A 70 18.75 -13.68 -6.22
CA GLY A 70 19.04 -13.62 -7.66
C GLY A 70 18.10 -12.73 -8.48
N LEU A 71 16.89 -12.44 -7.99
CA LEU A 71 15.94 -11.53 -8.66
C LEU A 71 16.20 -10.07 -8.30
N ALA A 72 16.58 -9.78 -7.04
CA ALA A 72 16.94 -8.42 -6.63
C ALA A 72 18.16 -7.87 -7.38
N GLY A 73 19.22 -8.68 -7.53
CA GLY A 73 20.43 -8.26 -8.26
C GLY A 73 20.17 -7.91 -9.73
N ARG A 74 19.23 -8.61 -10.40
CA ARG A 74 18.85 -8.32 -11.78
C ARG A 74 17.92 -7.11 -11.92
N SER A 75 17.09 -6.86 -10.90
CA SER A 75 16.16 -5.73 -10.90
C SER A 75 16.88 -4.37 -10.86
N TRP A 76 18.07 -4.31 -10.26
CA TRP A 76 18.91 -3.09 -10.23
C TRP A 76 19.50 -2.71 -11.59
N ALA A 77 19.65 -3.68 -12.51
CA ALA A 77 20.15 -3.43 -13.85
C ALA A 77 19.11 -2.75 -14.76
N VAL A 78 17.82 -2.86 -14.41
CA VAL A 78 16.70 -2.26 -15.17
C VAL A 78 15.71 -1.62 -14.19
N PRO A 79 16.07 -0.47 -13.59
CA PRO A 79 15.33 0.11 -12.46
C PRO A 79 13.87 0.45 -12.82
N LEU A 80 13.61 0.94 -14.03
CA LEU A 80 12.23 1.23 -14.47
C LEU A 80 11.39 -0.05 -14.64
N GLY A 81 11.99 -1.14 -15.13
CA GLY A 81 11.32 -2.43 -15.27
C GLY A 81 11.02 -3.07 -13.91
N ALA A 82 11.94 -2.94 -12.95
CA ALA A 82 11.75 -3.41 -11.58
C ALA A 82 10.60 -2.69 -10.87
N VAL A 83 10.50 -1.38 -11.07
CA VAL A 83 9.39 -0.57 -10.52
C VAL A 83 8.07 -0.98 -11.16
N ALA A 84 8.00 -1.06 -12.49
CA ALA A 84 6.78 -1.46 -13.21
C ALA A 84 6.30 -2.86 -12.79
N TRP A 85 7.23 -3.82 -12.67
CA TRP A 85 6.94 -5.16 -12.18
C TRP A 85 6.42 -5.16 -10.74
N SER A 86 7.07 -4.40 -9.85
CA SER A 86 6.66 -4.30 -8.43
C SER A 86 5.26 -3.70 -8.28
N PHE A 87 4.87 -2.76 -9.14
CA PHE A 87 3.50 -2.25 -9.16
C PHE A 87 2.50 -3.27 -9.69
N ALA A 88 2.80 -3.96 -10.80
CA ALA A 88 1.89 -4.97 -11.34
C ALA A 88 1.67 -6.12 -10.33
N THR A 89 2.76 -6.70 -9.84
CA THR A 89 2.71 -7.83 -8.90
C THR A 89 2.26 -7.38 -7.51
N GLY A 90 2.69 -6.22 -7.03
CA GLY A 90 2.30 -5.75 -5.71
C GLY A 90 0.81 -5.44 -5.61
N VAL A 91 0.19 -4.94 -6.67
CA VAL A 91 -1.26 -4.72 -6.69
C VAL A 91 -2.03 -6.04 -6.63
N GLU A 92 -1.67 -7.03 -7.42
CA GLU A 92 -2.31 -8.36 -7.39
C GLU A 92 -2.17 -9.04 -6.02
N PHE A 93 -0.96 -9.08 -5.47
CA PHE A 93 -0.72 -9.83 -4.24
C PHE A 93 -1.16 -9.09 -2.98
N ALA A 94 -1.17 -7.75 -2.99
CA ALA A 94 -1.56 -6.95 -1.83
C ALA A 94 -2.97 -6.34 -1.93
N THR A 95 -3.83 -6.82 -2.85
CA THR A 95 -5.15 -6.22 -3.10
C THR A 95 -5.96 -6.06 -1.81
N LEU A 96 -5.99 -7.10 -0.96
CA LEU A 96 -6.72 -7.04 0.32
C LEU A 96 -6.13 -5.99 1.26
N GLY A 97 -4.81 -5.94 1.39
CA GLY A 97 -4.12 -4.95 2.22
C GLY A 97 -4.38 -3.51 1.74
N ILE A 98 -4.37 -3.29 0.42
CA ILE A 98 -4.71 -2.01 -0.21
C ILE A 98 -6.16 -1.64 0.14
N SER A 99 -7.12 -2.55 -0.07
CA SER A 99 -8.53 -2.30 0.23
C SER A 99 -8.76 -1.93 1.70
N VAL A 100 -8.09 -2.61 2.63
CA VAL A 100 -8.17 -2.31 4.06
C VAL A 100 -7.60 -0.93 4.38
N GLY A 101 -6.43 -0.58 3.83
CA GLY A 101 -5.84 0.75 4.02
C GLY A 101 -6.75 1.87 3.49
N MET A 102 -7.34 1.66 2.32
CA MET A 102 -8.31 2.58 1.72
C MET A 102 -9.59 2.71 2.57
N LEU A 103 -10.11 1.60 3.08
CA LEU A 103 -11.28 1.60 3.95
C LEU A 103 -11.00 2.32 5.27
N ALA A 104 -9.82 2.12 5.85
CA ALA A 104 -9.40 2.85 7.05
C ALA A 104 -9.32 4.36 6.81
N TYR A 105 -8.81 4.79 5.65
CA TYR A 105 -8.83 6.20 5.26
C TYR A 105 -10.26 6.78 5.25
N LEU A 106 -11.19 6.09 4.58
CA LEU A 106 -12.59 6.50 4.50
C LEU A 106 -13.24 6.56 5.89
N VAL A 107 -13.08 5.52 6.71
CA VAL A 107 -13.64 5.45 8.06
C VAL A 107 -13.10 6.59 8.94
N LEU A 108 -11.78 6.82 8.93
CA LEU A 108 -11.17 7.90 9.70
C LEU A 108 -11.70 9.26 9.22
N ARG A 109 -11.75 9.47 7.90
CA ARG A 109 -12.19 10.74 7.34
C ARG A 109 -13.67 11.01 7.53
N LEU A 110 -14.53 9.99 7.62
CA LEU A 110 -15.94 10.14 7.98
C LEU A 110 -16.15 10.40 9.48
N ARG A 111 -15.24 9.92 10.35
CA ARG A 111 -15.31 10.15 11.81
C ARG A 111 -14.81 11.53 12.25
N PHE A 112 -13.87 12.14 11.54
CA PHE A 112 -13.32 13.47 11.89
C PHE A 112 -14.29 14.67 11.75
N PRO A 113 -15.12 14.81 10.70
CA PRO A 113 -16.06 15.94 10.61
C PRO A 113 -17.10 15.95 11.74
N ALA A 114 -17.47 14.77 12.27
CA ALA A 114 -18.39 14.66 13.39
C ALA A 114 -17.84 15.27 14.70
N ARG A 115 -16.51 15.35 14.87
CA ARG A 115 -15.89 15.96 16.06
C ARG A 115 -15.75 17.48 15.96
N GLN A 116 -15.58 18.03 14.76
CA GLN A 116 -15.47 19.49 14.59
C GLN A 116 -16.80 20.22 14.63
N ALA A 117 -17.93 19.54 14.41
CA ALA A 117 -19.26 20.13 14.55
C ALA A 117 -19.73 20.26 16.01
N GLN A 118 -18.94 19.79 16.99
CA GLN A 118 -19.29 19.78 18.42
C GLN A 118 -18.36 20.62 19.30
N SER A 119 -17.42 21.39 18.71
CA SER A 119 -16.56 22.36 19.41
C SER A 119 -16.83 23.76 18.90
#